data_AF-A0A6V7PCH9-F1
#
_entry.id   AF-A0A6V7PCH9-F1
#
_cell.length_a   1.000
_cell.length_b   1.000
_cell.length_c   1.000
_cell.angle_alpha   90.00
_cell.angle_beta   90.00
_cell.angle_gamma   90.00
#
_symmetry.space_group_name_H-M   'P 1'
#
loop_
_entity.id
_entity.type
_entity.pdbx_description
1 polymer ?
#
loop_
_entity_poly.entity_id
_entity_poly.type
_entity_poly.pdbx_seq_one_letter_code
_entity_poly.pdbx_strand_id
1 'polypeptide(L)'
;MCSATGGDYGITSFVWFLDLLIDHADDVKELRQAGVLQNVLGSDEQVAEMFNEIAMDLVPNQQAYSTVMQSINSYYTFKARVLIYRMLRRRFGSPWLAVAFLAAVALLTLTVVQTVYTVIQTHCTVHPPSK
;
A
#
# COMPACT_ATOMS: atom_id res chain seq x y z
N MET A 1 -45.71 -6.63 -27.80
CA MET A 1 -44.23 -6.67 -27.75
C MET A 1 -43.78 -5.40 -27.06
N CYS A 2 -43.40 -5.48 -25.78
CA CYS A 2 -42.91 -4.33 -25.03
C CYS A 2 -41.52 -3.99 -25.58
N SER A 3 -41.37 -2.78 -26.12
CA SER A 3 -40.10 -2.29 -26.63
C SER A 3 -39.14 -2.13 -25.44
N ALA A 4 -38.06 -2.91 -25.44
CA ALA A 4 -36.99 -2.84 -24.45
C ALA A 4 -36.17 -1.57 -24.71
N THR A 5 -36.67 -0.42 -24.28
CA THR A 5 -35.84 0.77 -24.11
C THR A 5 -34.94 0.57 -22.90
N GLY A 6 -33.64 0.38 -23.13
CA GLY A 6 -32.52 0.57 -22.19
C GLY A 6 -32.74 0.08 -20.76
N GLY A 7 -32.25 -1.13 -20.45
CA GLY A 7 -32.41 -1.73 -19.13
C GLY A 7 -31.98 -0.82 -17.97
N ASP A 8 -32.86 -0.73 -16.98
CA ASP A 8 -32.72 0.01 -15.73
C ASP A 8 -31.71 -0.67 -14.79
N TYR A 9 -30.45 -0.74 -15.22
CA TYR A 9 -29.36 -1.30 -14.43
C TYR A 9 -28.74 -0.27 -13.48
N GLY A 10 -29.36 0.91 -13.30
CA GLY A 10 -28.78 2.00 -12.53
C GLY A 10 -28.50 1.59 -11.08
N ILE A 11 -29.49 0.98 -10.44
CA ILE A 11 -29.40 0.52 -9.04
C ILE A 11 -28.39 -0.62 -8.93
N THR A 12 -28.47 -1.65 -9.78
CA THR A 12 -27.55 -2.80 -9.71
C THR A 12 -26.10 -2.38 -9.98
N SER A 13 -25.88 -1.43 -10.89
CA SER A 13 -24.54 -0.89 -11.17
C SER A 13 -24.01 -0.05 -10.01
N PHE A 14 -24.87 0.68 -9.30
CA PHE A 14 -24.47 1.48 -8.15
C PHE A 14 -24.13 0.58 -6.95
N VAL A 15 -24.96 -0.43 -6.66
CA VAL A 15 -24.68 -1.40 -5.59
C VAL A 15 -23.39 -2.15 -5.87
N TRP A 16 -23.17 -2.59 -7.11
CA TRP A 16 -21.91 -3.21 -7.51
C TRP A 16 -20.71 -2.26 -7.36
N PHE A 17 -20.86 -0.98 -7.68
CA PHE A 17 -19.81 0.01 -7.45
C PHE A 17 -19.48 0.18 -5.95
N LEU A 18 -20.48 0.16 -5.06
CA LEU A 18 -20.27 0.23 -3.62
C LEU A 18 -19.61 -1.04 -3.06
N ASP A 19 -19.99 -2.22 -3.56
CA ASP A 19 -19.36 -3.49 -3.22
C ASP A 19 -17.86 -3.49 -3.55
N LEU A 20 -17.45 -2.94 -4.70
CA LEU A 20 -16.03 -2.78 -5.03
C LEU A 20 -15.25 -1.86 -4.09
N LEU A 21 -15.95 -1.04 -3.30
CA LEU A 21 -15.36 -0.17 -2.29
C LEU A 21 -15.43 -0.77 -0.88
N ILE A 22 -16.28 -1.78 -0.65
CA ILE A 22 -16.62 -2.32 0.67
C ILE A 22 -16.37 -3.82 0.65
N ASP A 23 -15.23 -4.26 1.18
CA ASP A 23 -14.95 -5.68 1.37
C ASP A 23 -15.00 -6.04 2.87
N HIS A 24 -14.58 -5.10 3.73
CA HIS A 24 -14.46 -5.30 5.17
C HIS A 24 -15.09 -4.14 5.98
N ALA A 25 -15.32 -4.38 7.28
CA ALA A 25 -15.87 -3.38 8.20
C ALA A 25 -15.04 -2.08 8.27
N ASP A 26 -13.72 -2.18 8.08
CA ASP A 26 -12.84 -1.00 8.03
C ASP A 26 -13.14 -0.10 6.83
N ASP A 27 -13.52 -0.66 5.68
CA ASP A 27 -13.91 0.12 4.50
C ASP A 27 -15.21 0.89 4.76
N VAL A 28 -16.20 0.22 5.36
CA VAL A 28 -17.45 0.84 5.80
C VAL A 28 -17.17 1.98 6.76
N LYS A 29 -16.29 1.77 7.73
CA LYS A 29 -15.90 2.78 8.71
C LYS A 29 -15.24 4.00 8.05
N GLU A 30 -14.34 3.79 7.10
CA GLU A 30 -13.70 4.86 6.33
C GLU A 30 -14.74 5.65 5.51
N LEU A 31 -15.63 4.97 4.80
CA LEU A 31 -16.69 5.61 4.01
C LEU A 31 -17.67 6.39 4.87
N ARG A 32 -17.99 5.90 6.09
CA ARG A 32 -18.80 6.63 7.06
C ARG A 32 -18.11 7.88 7.57
N GLN A 33 -16.83 7.78 7.92
CA GLN A 33 -16.04 8.94 8.38
C GLN A 33 -15.91 9.99 7.28
N ALA A 34 -15.84 9.58 6.01
CA ALA A 34 -15.87 10.46 4.85
C ALA A 34 -17.27 11.03 4.54
N GLY A 35 -18.32 10.59 5.24
CA GLY A 35 -19.70 11.02 5.01
C GLY A 35 -20.36 10.44 3.76
N VAL A 36 -19.75 9.41 3.16
CA VAL A 36 -20.26 8.74 1.95
C VAL A 36 -21.37 7.74 2.29
N LEU A 37 -21.26 7.08 3.45
CA LEU A 37 -22.20 6.06 3.91
C LEU A 37 -22.76 6.40 5.29
N GLN A 38 -24.03 6.04 5.52
CA GLN A 38 -24.64 6.07 6.85
C GLN A 38 -24.96 4.64 7.27
N ASN A 39 -24.56 4.26 8.48
CA ASN A 39 -24.84 2.94 9.01
C ASN A 39 -26.20 2.93 9.71
N VAL A 40 -27.12 2.10 9.19
CA VAL A 40 -28.46 1.88 9.75
C VAL A 40 -28.64 0.42 10.20
N LEU A 41 -27.66 -0.46 9.93
CA LEU A 41 -27.73 -1.89 10.25
C LEU A 41 -27.21 -2.22 11.66
N GLY A 42 -26.47 -1.31 12.29
CA GLY A 42 -26.09 -1.39 13.71
C GLY A 42 -24.59 -1.60 13.94
N SER A 43 -23.91 -2.31 13.03
CA SER A 43 -22.45 -2.50 13.04
C SER A 43 -21.86 -2.36 11.63
N ASP A 44 -20.57 -2.05 11.54
CA ASP A 44 -19.91 -1.86 10.25
C ASP A 44 -19.70 -3.22 9.55
N GLU A 45 -19.56 -4.29 10.33
CA GLU A 45 -19.50 -5.69 9.88
C GLU A 45 -20.78 -6.10 9.14
N GLN A 46 -21.95 -5.82 9.71
CA GLN A 46 -23.24 -6.15 9.09
C GLN A 46 -23.48 -5.40 7.79
N VAL A 47 -22.95 -4.17 7.66
CA VAL A 47 -23.03 -3.41 6.41
C VAL A 47 -22.14 -4.06 5.35
N ALA A 48 -20.91 -4.44 5.70
CA ALA A 48 -19.99 -5.10 4.77
C ALA A 48 -20.56 -6.45 4.29
N GLU A 49 -21.07 -7.27 5.21
CA GLU A 49 -21.71 -8.56 4.89
C GLU A 49 -22.91 -8.36 3.93
N MET A 50 -23.77 -7.37 4.19
CA MET A 50 -24.91 -7.08 3.32
C MET A 50 -24.49 -6.73 1.89
N PHE A 51 -23.46 -5.91 1.69
CA PHE A 51 -23.00 -5.55 0.35
C PHE A 51 -22.39 -6.75 -0.38
N ASN A 52 -21.51 -7.50 0.31
CA ASN A 52 -20.89 -8.72 -0.23
C ASN A 52 -21.92 -9.77 -0.64
N GLU A 53 -23.00 -9.95 0.14
CA GLU A 53 -24.08 -10.89 -0.16
C GLU A 53 -24.93 -10.43 -1.35
N ILE A 54 -25.35 -9.15 -1.35
CA ILE A 54 -26.21 -8.61 -2.42
C ILE A 54 -25.47 -8.62 -3.76
N ALA A 55 -24.16 -8.42 -3.77
CA ALA A 55 -23.37 -8.33 -5.00
C ALA A 55 -23.21 -9.65 -5.77
N MET A 56 -23.43 -10.81 -5.14
CA MET A 56 -23.21 -12.12 -5.77
C MET A 56 -24.08 -12.37 -7.01
N ASP A 57 -25.32 -11.89 -7.02
CA ASP A 57 -26.32 -12.18 -8.07
C ASP A 57 -26.73 -10.92 -8.86
N LEU A 58 -25.95 -9.84 -8.80
CA LEU A 58 -26.25 -8.62 -9.57
C LEU A 58 -25.91 -8.79 -11.06
N VAL A 59 -26.74 -8.19 -11.90
CA VAL A 59 -26.42 -7.91 -13.31
C VAL A 59 -26.16 -6.40 -13.46
N PRO A 60 -24.93 -5.92 -13.19
CA PRO A 60 -24.59 -4.51 -13.31
C PRO A 60 -24.17 -4.15 -14.75
N ASN A 61 -24.34 -2.88 -15.10
CA ASN A 61 -23.58 -2.28 -16.18
C ASN A 61 -22.21 -1.83 -15.63
N GLN A 62 -21.18 -2.65 -15.86
CA GLN A 62 -19.81 -2.38 -15.40
C GLN A 62 -19.22 -1.06 -15.91
N GLN A 63 -19.75 -0.50 -17.01
CA GLN A 63 -19.27 0.77 -17.54
C GLN A 63 -19.88 1.99 -16.85
N ALA A 64 -21.00 1.84 -16.13
CA ALA A 64 -21.77 2.94 -15.57
C ALA A 64 -20.95 3.84 -14.64
N TYR A 65 -20.04 3.25 -13.84
CA TYR A 65 -19.17 3.98 -12.90
C TYR A 65 -17.67 3.89 -13.24
N SER A 66 -17.33 3.40 -14.43
CA SER A 66 -15.93 3.20 -14.85
C SER A 66 -15.10 4.50 -14.80
N THR A 67 -15.66 5.62 -15.23
CA THR A 67 -15.02 6.95 -15.15
C THR A 67 -14.75 7.39 -13.71
N VAL A 68 -15.66 7.07 -12.79
CA VAL A 68 -15.51 7.38 -11.36
C VAL A 68 -14.40 6.53 -10.76
N MET A 69 -14.41 5.21 -11.01
CA MET A 69 -13.35 4.31 -10.55
C MET A 69 -11.97 4.72 -11.08
N GLN A 70 -11.87 5.10 -12.36
CA GLN A 70 -10.63 5.60 -12.94
C GLN A 70 -10.16 6.89 -12.27
N SER A 71 -11.09 7.80 -11.95
CA SER A 71 -10.76 9.06 -11.26
C SER A 71 -10.23 8.81 -9.85
N ILE A 72 -10.87 7.91 -9.09
CA ILE A 72 -10.43 7.49 -7.76
C ILE A 72 -9.02 6.88 -7.84
N ASN A 73 -8.82 5.90 -8.74
CA ASN A 73 -7.53 5.23 -8.90
C ASN A 73 -6.42 6.20 -9.32
N SER A 74 -6.71 7.12 -10.24
CA SER A 74 -5.77 8.16 -10.68
C SER A 74 -5.37 9.07 -9.52
N TYR A 75 -6.33 9.50 -8.71
CA TYR A 75 -6.07 10.35 -7.55
C TYR A 75 -5.18 9.67 -6.50
N TYR A 76 -5.48 8.42 -6.15
CA TYR A 76 -4.67 7.66 -5.20
C TYR A 76 -3.28 7.35 -5.74
N THR A 77 -3.18 6.96 -7.02
CA THR A 77 -1.89 6.74 -7.69
C THR A 77 -1.04 8.01 -7.69
N PHE A 78 -1.63 9.16 -8.00
CA PHE A 78 -0.94 10.44 -7.97
C PHE A 78 -0.46 10.79 -6.55
N LYS A 79 -1.33 10.67 -5.53
CA LYS A 79 -0.96 10.90 -4.12
C LYS A 79 0.18 9.99 -3.66
N ALA A 80 0.10 8.70 -3.96
CA ALA A 80 1.14 7.73 -3.61
C ALA A 80 2.48 8.11 -4.27
N ARG A 81 2.47 8.46 -5.56
CA ARG A 81 3.68 8.94 -6.27
C ARG A 81 4.27 10.19 -5.63
N VAL A 82 3.43 11.17 -5.26
CA VAL A 82 3.89 12.39 -4.59
C VAL A 82 4.47 12.09 -3.21
N LEU A 83 3.85 11.19 -2.44
CA LEU A 83 4.34 10.79 -1.13
C LEU A 83 5.70 10.08 -1.24
N ILE A 84 5.82 9.10 -2.14
CA ILE A 84 7.07 8.38 -2.42
C ILE A 84 8.16 9.36 -2.84
N TYR A 85 7.85 10.29 -3.75
CA TYR A 85 8.79 11.33 -4.17
C TYR A 85 9.26 12.19 -2.99
N ARG A 86 8.34 12.64 -2.12
CA ARG A 86 8.69 13.42 -0.92
C ARG A 86 9.55 12.62 0.07
N MET A 87 9.23 11.35 0.28
CA MET A 87 9.99 10.46 1.16
C MET A 87 11.40 10.22 0.62
N LEU A 88 11.52 9.93 -0.68
CA LEU A 88 12.80 9.74 -1.33
C LEU A 88 13.63 11.02 -1.26
N ARG A 89 13.03 12.19 -1.52
CA ARG A 89 13.71 13.48 -1.41
C ARG A 89 14.11 13.83 0.01
N ARG A 90 13.31 13.49 1.03
CA ARG A 90 13.70 13.73 2.43
C ARG A 90 14.82 12.78 2.88
N ARG A 91 14.75 11.51 2.48
CA ARG A 91 15.70 10.47 2.91
C ARG A 91 17.03 10.54 2.15
N PHE A 92 17.01 10.81 0.85
CA PHE A 92 18.19 10.85 -0.01
C PHE A 92 18.54 12.25 -0.54
N GLY A 93 17.72 13.26 -0.29
CA GLY A 93 18.04 14.65 -0.63
C GLY A 93 18.83 15.39 0.45
N SER A 94 19.20 14.72 1.55
CA SER A 94 20.25 15.20 2.45
C SER A 94 21.56 14.54 2.01
N PRO A 95 22.47 15.28 1.33
CA PRO A 95 23.79 14.76 0.96
C PRO A 95 24.50 14.14 2.17
N TRP A 96 24.28 14.74 3.35
CA TRP A 96 24.86 14.32 4.62
C TRP A 96 24.45 12.92 5.05
N LEU A 97 23.19 12.50 4.85
CA LEU A 97 22.76 11.17 5.27
C LEU A 97 23.38 10.09 4.36
N ALA A 98 23.48 10.36 3.06
CA ALA A 98 24.13 9.48 2.10
C ALA A 98 25.64 9.36 2.38
N VAL A 99 26.30 10.49 2.65
CA VAL A 99 27.72 10.51 3.05
C VAL A 99 27.93 9.77 4.38
N ALA A 100 27.06 9.97 5.37
CA ALA A 100 27.14 9.27 6.66
C ALA A 100 26.96 7.76 6.50
N PHE A 101 26.03 7.31 5.65
CA PHE A 101 25.85 5.89 5.34
C PHE A 101 27.10 5.30 4.67
N LEU A 102 27.64 5.99 3.66
CA LEU A 102 28.89 5.58 2.99
C LEU A 102 30.07 5.53 3.97
N ALA A 103 30.19 6.52 4.85
CA ALA A 103 31.22 6.56 5.87
C ALA A 103 31.09 5.39 6.86
N ALA A 104 29.87 5.08 7.31
CA ALA A 104 29.62 3.94 8.20
C ALA A 104 30.01 2.60 7.56
N VAL A 105 29.65 2.40 6.28
CA VAL A 105 30.06 1.20 5.52
C VAL A 105 31.59 1.12 5.41
N ALA A 106 32.25 2.23 5.05
CA ALA A 106 33.70 2.28 4.97
C ALA A 106 34.36 1.95 6.32
N LEU A 107 33.88 2.54 7.42
CA LEU A 107 34.39 2.26 8.76
C LEU A 107 34.20 0.80 9.18
N LEU A 108 33.05 0.19 8.87
CA LEU A 108 32.83 -1.23 9.11
C LEU A 108 33.81 -2.10 8.32
N THR A 109 34.02 -1.82 7.03
CA THR A 109 34.98 -2.58 6.22
C THR A 109 36.40 -2.46 6.77
N LEU A 110 36.82 -1.26 7.18
CA LEU A 110 38.12 -1.05 7.81
C LEU A 110 38.24 -1.81 9.14
N THR A 111 37.18 -1.82 9.94
CA THR A 111 37.14 -2.54 11.23
C THR A 111 37.31 -4.04 11.02
N VAL A 112 36.63 -4.62 10.03
CA VAL A 112 36.76 -6.04 9.68
C VAL A 112 38.20 -6.36 9.26
N VAL A 113 38.77 -5.56 8.37
CA VAL A 113 40.15 -5.74 7.90
C VAL A 113 41.16 -5.64 9.05
N GLN A 114 41.04 -4.62 9.91
CA GLN A 114 41.88 -4.45 11.10
C GLN A 114 41.77 -5.64 12.05
N THR A 115 40.56 -6.14 12.27
CA THR A 115 40.31 -7.29 13.15
C THR A 115 41.02 -8.55 12.61
N VAL A 116 40.92 -8.81 11.30
CA VAL A 116 41.60 -9.94 10.65
C VAL A 116 43.11 -9.85 10.81
N TYR A 117 43.72 -8.71 10.50
CA TYR A 117 45.17 -8.52 10.66
C TYR A 117 45.61 -8.72 12.11
N THR A 118 44.85 -8.19 13.08
CA THR A 118 45.14 -8.32 14.51
C THR A 118 45.07 -9.78 14.97
N VAL A 119 44.08 -10.54 14.50
CA VAL A 119 43.96 -11.98 14.81
C VAL A 119 45.14 -12.77 14.23
N ILE A 120 45.54 -12.51 12.98
CA ILE A 120 46.68 -13.19 12.36
C ILE A 120 47.97 -12.87 13.14
N GLN A 121 48.20 -11.60 13.47
CA GLN A 121 49.39 -11.19 14.21
C GLN A 121 49.44 -11.85 15.59
N THR A 122 48.34 -11.82 16.34
CA THR A 122 48.27 -12.46 17.66
C THR A 122 48.49 -13.97 17.57
N HIS A 123 47.90 -14.65 16.58
CA HIS A 123 48.12 -16.07 16.34
C HIS A 123 49.61 -16.39 16.05
N CYS A 124 50.26 -15.62 15.19
CA CYS A 124 51.69 -15.78 14.88
C CYS A 124 52.61 -15.46 16.08
N THR A 125 52.21 -14.55 16.99
CA THR A 125 52.98 -14.26 18.20
C THR A 125 52.88 -15.37 19.24
N VAL A 126 51.71 -16.01 19.36
CA VAL A 126 51.48 -17.12 20.30
C VAL A 126 52.07 -18.43 19.76
N HIS A 127 51.99 -18.65 18.44
CA HIS A 127 52.57 -19.80 17.76
C HIS A 127 53.64 -19.35 16.74
N PRO A 128 54.88 -19.10 17.19
CA PRO A 128 55.96 -18.71 16.29
C PRO A 128 56.28 -19.86 15.33
N PRO A 129 56.60 -19.57 14.05
CA PRO A 129 56.97 -20.60 13.09
C PRO A 129 58.23 -21.32 13.57
N SER A 130 58.20 -22.66 13.60
CA SER A 130 59.40 -23.46 13.86
C SER A 130 60.38 -23.28 12.71
N LYS A 131 61.65 -22.97 13.05
CA LYS A 131 62.76 -22.84 12.09
C LYS A 131 62.98 -24.12 11.27
#